data_AF-A0A022MAV3-F1
#
_entry.id   AF-A0A022MAV3-F1
#
_cell.length_a   1.000
_cell.length_b   1.000
_cell.length_c   1.000
_cell.angle_alpha   90.00
_cell.angle_beta   90.00
_cell.angle_gamma   90.00
#
_symmetry.space_group_name_H-M   'P 1'
#
loop_
_entity.id
_entity.type
_entity.pdbx_description
1 polymer ?
#
loop_
_entity_poly.entity_id
_entity_poly.type
_entity_poly.pdbx_seq_one_letter_code
_entity_poly.pdbx_strand_id
1 'polypeptide(L)'
;ADEPEPTVVVDYAALDADAFEQAVAALCERDGCGSVEVVGGAGDLGADVVGVDPQGRRLIVQCKRYGEDNRVGSQDLQRFGGTCFTVHEADVAAVVTTSGFTAPAVEYAAHCGIVCLDGEALRAWSEGTGPAPWELPAPAPGAGLPPQ
;
A
#
# COMPACT_ATOMS: atom_id res chain seq x y z
N ALA A 1 29.76 -5.31 20.90
CA ALA A 1 28.71 -6.25 20.46
C ALA A 1 27.53 -5.36 20.18
N ASP A 2 27.13 -5.26 18.92
CA ASP A 2 25.95 -4.53 18.49
C ASP A 2 24.76 -5.34 19.02
N GLU A 3 24.12 -4.86 20.09
CA GLU A 3 22.88 -5.45 20.59
C GLU A 3 21.80 -5.16 19.53
N PRO A 4 21.09 -6.18 18.99
CA PRO A 4 19.99 -5.89 18.08
C PRO A 4 18.94 -5.12 18.85
N GLU A 5 18.72 -3.87 18.47
CA GLU A 5 17.62 -3.04 18.98
C GLU A 5 16.32 -3.85 18.88
N PRO A 6 15.45 -3.83 19.91
CA PRO A 6 14.22 -4.60 19.87
C PRO A 6 13.41 -4.12 18.65
N THR A 7 13.29 -4.97 17.63
CA THR A 7 12.34 -4.75 16.54
C THR A 7 10.96 -4.69 17.18
N VAL A 8 10.44 -3.48 17.34
CA VAL A 8 9.10 -3.26 17.87
C VAL A 8 8.15 -3.86 16.85
N VAL A 9 7.65 -5.05 17.15
CA VAL A 9 6.66 -5.72 16.32
C VAL A 9 5.38 -4.90 16.45
N VAL A 10 5.13 -4.01 15.48
CA VAL A 10 3.93 -3.19 15.48
C VAL A 10 2.77 -4.08 15.07
N ASP A 11 1.83 -4.29 15.99
CA ASP A 11 0.64 -5.08 15.74
C ASP A 11 -0.39 -4.22 14.97
N TYR A 12 -0.18 -4.10 13.67
CA TYR A 12 -0.96 -3.24 12.79
C TYR A 12 -2.46 -3.54 12.79
N ALA A 13 -2.85 -4.79 13.06
CA ALA A 13 -4.26 -5.19 13.17
C ALA A 13 -4.95 -4.62 14.43
N ALA A 14 -4.17 -4.36 15.49
CA ALA A 14 -4.64 -3.77 16.73
C ALA A 14 -4.71 -2.24 16.69
N LEU A 15 -4.10 -1.59 15.69
CA LEU A 15 -4.17 -0.15 15.49
C LEU A 15 -5.54 0.27 14.93
N ASP A 16 -5.98 1.46 15.34
CA ASP A 16 -7.11 2.16 14.71
C ASP A 16 -6.71 2.67 13.31
N ALA A 17 -7.69 3.04 12.48
CA ALA A 17 -7.46 3.45 11.08
C ALA A 17 -6.43 4.59 10.96
N ASP A 18 -6.62 5.68 11.70
CA ASP A 18 -5.66 6.79 11.78
C ASP A 18 -4.25 6.34 12.18
N ALA A 19 -4.14 5.50 13.22
CA ALA A 19 -2.84 5.06 13.71
C ALA A 19 -2.13 4.15 12.69
N PHE A 20 -2.89 3.37 11.94
CA PHE A 20 -2.38 2.55 10.85
C PHE A 20 -1.86 3.40 9.69
N GLU A 21 -2.62 4.43 9.27
CA GLU A 21 -2.21 5.39 8.25
C GLU A 21 -0.95 6.14 8.64
N GLN A 22 -0.88 6.63 9.89
CA GLN A 22 0.29 7.29 10.45
C GLN A 22 1.51 6.36 10.49
N ALA A 23 1.31 5.09 10.82
CA ALA A 23 2.41 4.12 10.83
C ALA A 23 2.94 3.84 9.42
N VAL A 24 2.06 3.74 8.41
CA VAL A 24 2.47 3.59 7.00
C VAL A 24 3.19 4.84 6.50
N ALA A 25 2.71 6.04 6.86
CA ALA A 25 3.38 7.29 6.54
C ALA A 25 4.79 7.35 7.14
N ALA A 26 4.94 6.97 8.41
CA ALA A 26 6.24 6.93 9.08
C ALA A 26 7.20 5.92 8.42
N LEU A 27 6.71 4.78 7.94
CA LEU A 27 7.51 3.82 7.15
C LEU A 27 7.95 4.43 5.83
N CYS A 28 7.05 5.13 5.12
CA CYS A 28 7.40 5.86 3.91
C CYS A 28 8.54 6.86 4.17
N GLU A 29 8.41 7.72 5.19
CA GLU A 29 9.44 8.69 5.53
C GLU A 29 10.77 8.03 5.92
N ARG A 30 10.70 6.94 6.70
CA ARG A 30 11.89 6.17 7.12
C ARG A 30 12.66 5.60 5.94
N ASP A 31 11.96 5.05 4.96
CA ASP A 31 12.56 4.43 3.77
C ASP A 31 12.94 5.47 2.70
N GLY A 32 12.77 6.76 2.99
CA GLY A 32 13.26 7.86 2.16
C GLY A 32 12.24 8.48 1.22
N CYS A 33 10.94 8.20 1.40
CA CYS A 33 9.90 9.00 0.75
C CYS A 33 9.92 10.44 1.28
N GLY A 34 9.83 11.41 0.38
CA GLY A 34 9.61 12.81 0.70
C GLY A 34 8.13 13.18 0.65
N SER A 35 7.79 14.32 1.24
CA SER A 35 6.44 14.91 1.17
C SER A 35 5.31 13.94 1.53
N VAL A 36 5.55 13.09 2.54
CA VAL A 36 4.55 12.14 3.01
C VAL A 36 3.51 12.88 3.84
N GLU A 37 2.25 12.78 3.43
CA GLU A 37 1.11 13.41 4.08
C GLU A 37 -0.02 12.37 4.22
N VAL A 38 -0.55 12.24 5.43
CA VAL A 38 -1.76 11.46 5.68
C VAL A 38 -2.95 12.35 5.32
N VAL A 39 -3.68 11.97 4.28
CA VAL A 39 -4.87 12.69 3.80
C VAL A 39 -6.15 12.07 4.38
N GLY A 40 -6.06 10.80 4.84
CA GLY A 40 -7.12 9.95 5.36
C GLY A 40 -8.36 10.65 5.92
N GLY A 41 -9.53 10.22 5.44
CA GLY A 41 -10.80 10.85 5.79
C GLY A 41 -12.03 10.32 5.03
N ALA A 42 -13.19 10.80 5.47
CA ALA A 42 -14.46 10.46 4.85
C ALA A 42 -14.65 11.25 3.55
N GLY A 43 -14.20 10.67 2.43
CA GLY A 43 -14.33 11.28 1.11
C GLY A 43 -13.05 11.28 0.28
N ASP A 44 -11.95 10.75 0.80
CA ASP A 44 -10.63 10.73 0.16
C ASP A 44 -10.52 9.74 -1.01
N LEU A 45 -11.66 9.18 -1.45
CA LEU A 45 -11.81 8.30 -2.60
C LEU A 45 -10.80 7.12 -2.62
N GLY A 46 -10.25 6.79 -1.45
CA GLY A 46 -9.29 5.73 -1.25
C GLY A 46 -7.81 6.14 -1.21
N ALA A 47 -7.46 7.42 -1.13
CA ALA A 47 -6.08 7.86 -0.89
C ALA A 47 -5.90 8.21 0.59
N ASP A 48 -5.32 7.29 1.37
CA ASP A 48 -5.15 7.51 2.81
C ASP A 48 -3.82 8.19 3.13
N VAL A 49 -2.75 7.79 2.42
CA VAL A 49 -1.43 8.43 2.50
C VAL A 49 -0.97 8.81 1.11
N VAL A 50 -0.47 10.02 0.95
CA VAL A 50 0.20 10.47 -0.27
C VAL A 50 1.64 10.81 0.05
N GLY A 51 2.53 10.61 -0.91
CA GLY A 51 3.94 10.88 -0.74
C GLY A 51 4.66 10.97 -2.07
N VAL A 52 5.97 11.19 -2.00
CA VAL A 52 6.87 11.15 -3.15
C VAL A 52 7.95 10.13 -2.85
N ASP A 53 8.07 9.12 -3.69
CA ASP A 53 9.10 8.10 -3.53
C ASP A 53 10.51 8.69 -3.75
N PRO A 54 11.59 8.02 -3.31
CA PRO A 54 12.95 8.50 -3.50
C PRO A 54 13.34 8.70 -4.99
N GLN A 55 12.59 8.13 -5.93
CA GLN A 55 12.75 8.36 -7.37
C GLN A 55 12.00 9.61 -7.88
N GLY A 56 11.27 10.32 -7.02
CA GLY A 56 10.52 11.52 -7.38
C GLY A 56 9.13 11.27 -7.96
N ARG A 57 8.58 10.06 -7.81
CA ARG A 57 7.26 9.65 -8.30
C ARG A 57 6.21 9.85 -7.22
N ARG A 58 5.01 10.30 -7.60
CA ARG A 58 3.91 10.48 -6.66
C ARG A 58 3.36 9.12 -6.20
N LEU A 59 3.60 8.80 -4.95
CA LEU A 59 3.12 7.59 -4.28
C LEU A 59 1.78 7.86 -3.62
N ILE A 60 0.80 6.99 -3.85
CA ILE A 60 -0.47 6.98 -3.14
C ILE A 60 -0.67 5.62 -2.52
N VAL A 61 -0.93 5.61 -1.23
CA VAL A 61 -1.13 4.40 -0.44
C VAL A 61 -2.55 4.39 0.12
N GLN A 62 -3.28 3.34 -0.21
CA GLN A 62 -4.55 3.01 0.43
C GLN A 62 -4.31 2.05 1.59
N CYS A 63 -4.84 2.39 2.74
CA CYS A 63 -4.75 1.66 3.98
C CYS A 63 -6.09 1.00 4.31
N LYS A 64 -6.22 -0.29 3.97
CA LYS A 64 -7.43 -1.08 4.22
C LYS A 64 -7.28 -1.93 5.46
N ARG A 65 -7.81 -1.44 6.58
CA ARG A 65 -7.95 -2.25 7.79
C ARG A 65 -9.14 -3.22 7.64
N TYR A 66 -8.82 -4.50 7.51
CA TYR A 66 -9.79 -5.57 7.58
C TYR A 66 -9.35 -6.62 8.60
N GLY A 67 -10.32 -7.27 9.25
CA GLY A 67 -10.05 -8.42 10.11
C GLY A 67 -9.61 -9.63 9.28
N GLU A 68 -8.97 -10.61 9.92
CA GLU A 68 -8.43 -11.83 9.28
C GLU A 68 -9.47 -12.59 8.43
N ASP A 69 -10.76 -12.45 8.74
CA ASP A 69 -11.86 -13.09 8.02
C ASP A 69 -12.31 -12.31 6.76
N ASN A 70 -11.93 -11.03 6.63
CA ASN A 70 -12.33 -10.18 5.52
C ASN A 70 -11.13 -9.82 4.65
N ARG A 71 -11.13 -10.29 3.40
CA ARG A 71 -10.06 -10.04 2.43
C ARG A 71 -10.44 -8.94 1.46
N VAL A 72 -9.45 -8.20 0.97
CA VAL A 72 -9.65 -7.16 -0.02
C VAL A 72 -10.09 -7.79 -1.36
N GLY A 73 -11.24 -7.36 -1.85
CA GLY A 73 -11.83 -7.83 -3.10
C GLY A 73 -11.33 -7.05 -4.31
N SER A 74 -11.52 -7.61 -5.50
CA SER A 74 -11.21 -6.92 -6.76
C SER A 74 -12.02 -5.63 -6.95
N GLN A 75 -13.24 -5.55 -6.39
CA GLN A 75 -14.06 -4.34 -6.44
C GLN A 75 -13.42 -3.16 -5.70
N ASP A 76 -12.72 -3.41 -4.60
CA ASP A 76 -12.01 -2.36 -3.86
C ASP A 76 -10.84 -1.81 -4.67
N LEU A 77 -10.05 -2.72 -5.26
CA LEU A 77 -8.93 -2.41 -6.14
C LEU A 77 -9.37 -1.69 -7.40
N GLN A 78 -10.51 -2.05 -7.99
CA GLN A 78 -11.10 -1.35 -9.13
C GLN A 78 -11.51 0.09 -8.81
N ARG A 79 -12.13 0.30 -7.64
CA ARG A 79 -12.48 1.66 -7.19
C ARG A 79 -11.23 2.51 -6.93
N PHE A 80 -10.23 1.90 -6.28
CA PHE A 80 -8.96 2.56 -6.01
C PHE A 80 -8.22 2.89 -7.30
N GLY A 81 -7.99 1.92 -8.18
CA GLY A 81 -7.35 2.11 -9.48
C GLY A 81 -8.07 3.15 -10.33
N GLY A 82 -9.40 3.12 -10.36
CA GLY A 82 -10.19 4.11 -11.10
C GLY A 82 -10.00 5.55 -10.61
N THR A 83 -9.66 5.73 -9.33
CA THR A 83 -9.60 7.05 -8.69
C THR A 83 -8.17 7.55 -8.47
N CYS A 84 -7.25 6.71 -7.99
CA CYS A 84 -5.87 7.10 -7.70
C CYS A 84 -5.12 7.59 -8.95
N PHE A 85 -5.29 6.93 -10.09
CA PHE A 85 -4.66 7.34 -11.34
C PHE A 85 -5.38 8.52 -12.01
N THR A 86 -6.72 8.55 -11.95
CA THR A 86 -7.52 9.54 -12.67
C THR A 86 -7.68 10.87 -11.92
N VAL A 87 -7.83 10.81 -10.59
CA VAL A 87 -8.13 11.98 -9.75
C VAL A 87 -6.90 12.48 -9.03
N HIS A 88 -6.04 11.55 -8.57
CA HIS A 88 -4.87 11.91 -7.80
C HIS A 88 -3.55 11.84 -8.59
N GLU A 89 -3.60 11.50 -9.88
CA GLU A 89 -2.42 11.45 -10.77
C GLU A 89 -1.25 10.68 -10.13
N ALA A 90 -1.57 9.54 -9.48
CA ALA A 90 -0.57 8.71 -8.83
C ALA A 90 0.37 8.08 -9.86
N ASP A 91 1.68 8.22 -9.68
CA ASP A 91 2.67 7.46 -10.46
C ASP A 91 2.85 6.06 -9.90
N VAL A 92 2.75 5.92 -8.57
CA VAL A 92 2.84 4.65 -7.85
C VAL A 92 1.61 4.53 -6.97
N ALA A 93 0.81 3.49 -7.19
CA ALA A 93 -0.35 3.18 -6.38
C ALA A 93 -0.06 1.93 -5.55
N ALA A 94 -0.18 2.02 -4.23
CA ALA A 94 -0.02 0.91 -3.31
C ALA A 94 -1.29 0.71 -2.47
N VAL A 95 -1.66 -0.53 -2.22
CA VAL A 95 -2.73 -0.89 -1.30
C VAL A 95 -2.11 -1.76 -0.22
N VAL A 96 -2.23 -1.30 1.02
CA VAL A 96 -1.75 -1.98 2.22
C VAL A 96 -2.98 -2.47 2.99
N THR A 97 -2.98 -3.73 3.39
CA THR A 97 -4.01 -4.29 4.26
C THR A 97 -3.39 -5.11 5.38
N THR A 98 -4.04 -5.10 6.55
CA THR A 98 -3.68 -5.96 7.69
C THR A 98 -4.15 -7.40 7.53
N SER A 99 -5.00 -7.67 6.54
CA SER A 99 -5.51 -9.00 6.20
C SER A 99 -4.78 -9.49 4.94
N GLY A 100 -5.50 -10.08 4.00
CA GLY A 100 -4.97 -10.47 2.69
C GLY A 100 -5.81 -9.98 1.53
N PHE A 101 -5.30 -10.23 0.32
CA PHE A 101 -6.01 -9.97 -0.93
C PHE A 101 -6.63 -11.25 -1.47
N THR A 102 -7.74 -11.11 -2.17
CA THR A 102 -8.30 -12.20 -2.98
C THR A 102 -7.50 -12.35 -4.28
N ALA A 103 -7.44 -13.57 -4.84
CA ALA A 103 -6.78 -13.83 -6.14
C ALA A 103 -7.17 -12.83 -7.24
N PRO A 104 -8.47 -12.54 -7.51
CA PRO A 104 -8.86 -11.56 -8.51
C PRO A 104 -8.45 -10.12 -8.15
N ALA A 105 -8.28 -9.78 -6.88
CA ALA A 105 -7.76 -8.48 -6.47
C ALA A 105 -6.29 -8.33 -6.83
N VAL A 106 -5.47 -9.37 -6.57
CA VAL A 106 -4.06 -9.40 -6.94
C VAL A 106 -3.88 -9.34 -8.46
N GLU A 107 -4.69 -10.09 -9.22
CA GLU A 107 -4.65 -10.03 -10.69
C GLU A 107 -4.99 -8.65 -11.24
N TYR A 108 -6.02 -8.00 -10.68
CA TYR A 108 -6.38 -6.65 -11.09
C TYR A 108 -5.32 -5.63 -10.69
N ALA A 109 -4.80 -5.73 -9.47
CA ALA A 109 -3.70 -4.89 -9.00
C ALA A 109 -2.52 -5.00 -9.96
N ALA A 110 -2.19 -6.23 -10.34
CA ALA A 110 -1.12 -6.47 -11.27
C ALA A 110 -1.38 -5.87 -12.66
N HIS A 111 -2.62 -5.92 -13.13
CA HIS A 111 -3.00 -5.32 -14.41
C HIS A 111 -2.90 -3.79 -14.41
N CYS A 112 -3.29 -3.16 -13.31
CA CYS A 112 -3.26 -1.70 -13.16
C CYS A 112 -1.90 -1.16 -12.69
N GLY A 113 -0.93 -2.02 -12.36
CA GLY A 113 0.34 -1.59 -11.77
C GLY A 113 0.21 -1.12 -10.32
N ILE A 114 -0.80 -1.60 -9.60
CA ILE A 114 -1.02 -1.34 -8.19
C ILE A 114 -0.24 -2.38 -7.37
N VAL A 115 0.52 -1.90 -6.39
CA VAL A 115 1.30 -2.73 -5.48
C VAL A 115 0.43 -3.19 -4.33
N CYS A 116 0.35 -4.50 -4.09
CA CYS A 116 -0.42 -5.07 -2.97
C CYS A 116 0.51 -5.48 -1.84
N LEU A 117 0.32 -4.91 -0.65
CA LEU A 117 1.00 -5.30 0.58
C LEU A 117 -0.02 -5.89 1.55
N ASP A 118 0.04 -7.20 1.75
CA ASP A 118 -0.74 -7.88 2.79
C ASP A 118 -0.10 -7.68 4.17
N GLY A 119 -0.74 -8.19 5.22
CA GLY A 119 -0.28 -7.98 6.59
C GLY A 119 1.13 -8.56 6.85
N GLU A 120 1.51 -9.64 6.16
CA GLU A 120 2.84 -10.22 6.27
C GLU A 120 3.88 -9.37 5.53
N ALA A 121 3.56 -8.92 4.31
CA ALA A 121 4.42 -8.02 3.54
C ALA A 121 4.64 -6.67 4.26
N LEU A 122 3.60 -6.09 4.84
CA LEU A 122 3.69 -4.87 5.64
C LEU A 122 4.61 -5.08 6.85
N ARG A 123 4.45 -6.21 7.55
CA ARG A 123 5.30 -6.54 8.69
C ARG A 123 6.75 -6.71 8.26
N ALA A 124 7.01 -7.41 7.16
CA ALA A 124 8.37 -7.57 6.62
C ALA A 124 9.00 -6.21 6.27
N TRP A 125 8.25 -5.31 5.63
CA TRP A 125 8.69 -3.96 5.32
C TRP A 125 8.95 -3.15 6.60
N SER A 126 8.05 -3.23 7.59
CA SER A 126 8.23 -2.62 8.91
C SER A 126 9.48 -3.08 9.63
N GLU A 127 9.78 -4.38 9.59
CA GLU A 127 10.98 -4.96 10.19
C GLU A 127 12.26 -4.70 9.36
N GLY A 128 12.15 -4.03 8.21
CA GLY A 128 13.28 -3.76 7.30
C GLY A 128 13.83 -5.02 6.62
N THR A 129 13.05 -6.09 6.61
CA THR A 129 13.41 -7.40 6.02
C THR A 129 12.78 -7.59 4.63
N GLY A 130 11.75 -6.81 4.30
CA GLY A 130 11.07 -6.79 3.01
C GLY A 130 11.27 -5.48 2.23
N PRO A 131 11.08 -5.51 0.90
CA PRO A 131 11.21 -4.32 0.04
C PRO A 131 10.06 -3.33 0.26
N ALA A 132 10.32 -2.05 0.01
CA ALA A 132 9.30 -1.01 0.07
C ALA A 132 8.30 -1.12 -1.09
N PRO A 133 7.06 -0.59 -0.95
CA PRO A 133 6.03 -0.69 -1.98
C PRO A 133 6.48 -0.18 -3.36
N TRP A 134 7.27 0.88 -3.41
CA TRP A 134 7.75 1.50 -4.66
C TRP A 134 8.98 0.82 -5.27
N GLU A 135 9.62 -0.10 -4.55
CA GLU A 135 10.74 -0.93 -5.02
C GLU A 135 10.26 -2.25 -5.63
N LEU A 136 9.07 -2.71 -5.23
CA LEU A 136 8.43 -3.84 -5.87
C LEU A 136 8.14 -3.47 -7.33
N PRO A 137 8.59 -4.27 -8.31
CA PRO A 137 8.29 -4.00 -9.70
C PRO A 137 6.77 -3.98 -9.85
N ALA A 138 6.22 -2.85 -10.30
CA ALA A 138 4.87 -2.86 -10.85
C ALA A 138 4.86 -3.99 -11.89
N PRO A 139 4.03 -5.03 -11.71
CA PRO A 139 4.05 -6.18 -12.61
C PRO A 139 3.86 -5.67 -14.03
N ALA A 140 4.77 -6.10 -14.91
CA ALA A 140 4.91 -5.51 -16.23
C ALA A 140 3.56 -5.51 -16.98
N PRO A 141 3.12 -4.38 -17.57
CA PRO A 141 1.96 -4.37 -18.44
C PRO A 141 2.33 -5.10 -19.73
N GLY A 142 2.09 -6.42 -19.81
CA GLY A 142 2.66 -7.17 -20.93
C GLY A 142 2.28 -8.63 -21.13
N ALA A 143 1.30 -9.20 -20.42
CA ALA A 143 0.82 -10.56 -20.72
C ALA A 143 -0.71 -10.64 -20.73
N GLY A 144 -1.31 -9.92 -21.68
CA GLY A 144 -2.53 -10.32 -22.39
C GLY A 144 -3.85 -10.38 -21.62
N LEU A 145 -4.75 -9.46 -21.95
CA LEU A 145 -6.18 -9.79 -22.04
C LEU A 145 -6.74 -9.20 -23.35
N PRO A 146 -7.50 -9.96 -24.15
CA PRO A 146 -8.15 -9.42 -25.35
C PRO A 146 -9.23 -8.38 -24.98
N PRO A 147 -9.56 -7.45 -25.90
CA PRO A 147 -10.59 -6.44 -25.68
C PRO A 147 -11.96 -7.10 -25.45
N GLN A 148 -12.70 -6.60 -24.45
CA GLN A 148 -14.13 -6.89 -24.25
C GLN A 148 -14.96 -5.96 -25.13
#